data_AF-A0A935VYL9-F1
#
_entry.id   AF-A0A935VYL9-F1
#
_cell.length_a   1.000
_cell.length_b   1.000
_cell.length_c   1.000
_cell.angle_alpha   90.00
_cell.angle_beta   90.00
_cell.angle_gamma   90.00
#
_symmetry.space_group_name_H-M   'P 1'
#
loop_
_entity.id
_entity.type
_entity.pdbx_description
1 polymer ?
#
loop_
_entity_poly.entity_id
_entity_poly.type
_entity_poly.pdbx_seq_one_letter_code
_entity_poly.pdbx_strand_id
1 'polypeptide(L)'
;MAEAQARIVFWGIEGAGKSTTLRTIHARLRPESRGELVRLPSRLDPTIFAESLAISLGDLGGRPMQIEIVAVPGGEDQAMTRKQLLDQVDGVVLVLDCSPERIDANAAAIDELRQSLADYGQRLESIPIVLQYNKRDVADPFAIESLHRRIGLREAAVFETIATTGHGVLPTLTTISKHVIRLRRDGSSQRGASASPAVAVAAPSGGPQSTHEILEAGILAEAGETQPPGDPALDFGRTTQPDWGSVQQELDKSEGQLGEALRIVSAGQAQVAVDGTLSLPLVLGDRSGQTRSVVLHLRLDDLARHGGG
;
A
#
# COMPACT_ATOMS: atom_id res chain seq x y z
N MET A 1 9.86 -18.43 -26.65
CA MET A 1 8.44 -18.10 -26.38
C MET A 1 8.40 -16.68 -25.85
N ALA A 2 7.44 -15.85 -26.28
CA ALA A 2 7.36 -14.45 -25.84
C ALA A 2 6.89 -14.37 -24.38
N GLU A 3 7.60 -13.59 -23.57
CA GLU A 3 7.28 -13.31 -22.17
C GLU A 3 6.00 -12.47 -22.06
N ALA A 4 5.11 -12.82 -21.12
CA ALA A 4 3.90 -12.04 -20.90
C ALA A 4 4.23 -10.85 -19.98
N GLN A 5 4.35 -9.65 -20.55
CA GLN A 5 4.63 -8.43 -19.79
C GLN A 5 3.34 -7.65 -19.52
N ALA A 6 3.14 -7.23 -18.27
CA ALA A 6 2.07 -6.32 -17.88
C ALA A 6 2.66 -5.06 -17.21
N ARG A 7 1.99 -3.91 -17.35
CA ARG A 7 2.45 -2.65 -16.76
C ARG A 7 1.50 -2.16 -15.68
N ILE A 8 2.04 -1.87 -14.50
CA ILE A 8 1.34 -1.21 -13.40
C ILE A 8 1.95 0.17 -13.18
N VAL A 9 1.11 1.20 -13.17
CA VAL A 9 1.55 2.57 -12.92
C VAL A 9 1.17 2.99 -11.51
N PHE A 10 2.14 3.51 -10.76
CA PHE A 10 1.92 4.15 -9.47
C PHE A 10 1.68 5.63 -9.73
N TRP A 11 0.46 6.09 -9.48
CA TRP A 11 -0.02 7.42 -9.78
C TRP A 11 -0.36 8.19 -8.49
N GLY A 12 -0.16 9.50 -8.48
CA GLY A 12 -0.44 10.34 -7.32
C GLY A 12 0.41 11.61 -7.32
N ILE A 13 0.14 12.51 -6.36
CA ILE A 13 0.85 13.79 -6.25
C ILE A 13 2.33 13.63 -5.90
N GLU A 14 3.10 14.70 -6.11
CA GLU A 14 4.46 14.79 -5.58
C GLU A 14 4.48 14.59 -4.06
N GLY A 15 5.46 13.84 -3.56
CA GLY A 15 5.60 13.57 -2.13
C GLY A 15 4.59 12.58 -1.55
N ALA A 16 3.64 12.03 -2.33
CA ALA A 16 2.67 11.04 -1.84
C ALA A 16 3.30 9.72 -1.39
N GLY A 17 4.53 9.41 -1.83
CA GLY A 17 5.28 8.21 -1.45
C GLY A 17 5.34 7.11 -2.50
N LYS A 18 5.13 7.44 -3.79
CA LYS A 18 5.25 6.49 -4.93
C LYS A 18 6.62 5.81 -4.99
N SER A 19 7.68 6.63 -5.04
CA SER A 19 9.08 6.22 -5.03
C SER A 19 9.45 5.40 -3.79
N THR A 20 9.02 5.87 -2.62
CA THR A 20 9.24 5.15 -1.35
C THR A 20 8.58 3.79 -1.39
N THR A 21 7.35 3.69 -1.90
CA THR A 21 6.64 2.41 -2.02
C THR A 21 7.38 1.47 -2.95
N LEU A 22 7.86 1.95 -4.10
CA LEU A 22 8.59 1.12 -5.07
C LEU A 22 9.92 0.60 -4.51
N ARG A 23 10.66 1.45 -3.78
CA ARG A 23 11.88 1.05 -3.06
C ARG A 23 11.60 0.04 -1.95
N THR A 24 10.49 0.20 -1.23
CA THR A 24 10.09 -0.75 -0.20
C THR A 24 9.67 -2.10 -0.78
N ILE A 25 8.97 -2.11 -1.92
CA ILE A 25 8.69 -3.34 -2.67
C ILE A 25 10.00 -4.01 -3.06
N HIS A 26 10.92 -3.27 -3.68
CA HIS A 26 12.24 -3.76 -4.06
C HIS A 26 12.97 -4.36 -2.86
N ALA A 27 13.03 -3.67 -1.72
CA ALA A 27 13.74 -4.15 -0.53
C ALA A 27 13.11 -5.40 0.12
N ARG A 28 11.79 -5.59 0.02
CA ARG A 28 11.08 -6.70 0.66
C ARG A 28 10.98 -7.95 -0.19
N LEU A 29 11.05 -7.82 -1.52
CA LEU A 29 11.01 -8.95 -2.43
C LEU A 29 12.37 -9.66 -2.51
N ARG A 30 12.33 -10.99 -2.62
CA ARG A 30 13.48 -11.85 -2.85
C ARG A 30 14.20 -11.40 -4.13
N PRO A 31 15.55 -11.34 -4.12
CA PRO A 31 16.34 -10.93 -5.29
C PRO A 31 16.03 -11.72 -6.56
N GLU A 32 15.61 -12.98 -6.44
CA GLU A 32 15.31 -13.86 -7.58
C GLU A 32 13.98 -13.49 -8.27
N SER A 33 13.08 -12.84 -7.55
CA SER A 33 11.75 -12.45 -8.01
C SER A 33 11.66 -11.00 -8.49
N ARG A 34 12.77 -10.25 -8.46
CA ARG A 34 12.82 -8.84 -8.89
C ARG A 34 14.02 -8.55 -9.77
N GLY A 35 13.85 -7.65 -10.72
CA GLY A 35 14.96 -6.99 -11.39
C GLY A 35 15.54 -5.84 -10.55
N GLU A 36 16.53 -5.17 -11.12
CA GLU A 36 17.07 -3.94 -10.55
C GLU A 36 16.04 -2.82 -10.55
N LEU A 37 16.04 -2.00 -9.50
CA LEU A 37 15.32 -0.74 -9.49
C LEU A 37 16.07 0.26 -10.37
N VAL A 38 15.50 0.58 -11.53
CA VAL A 38 16.14 1.46 -12.52
C VAL A 38 15.45 2.82 -12.58
N ARG A 39 16.24 3.86 -12.86
CA ARG A 39 15.73 5.19 -13.20
C ARG A 39 15.87 5.37 -14.70
N LEU A 40 14.74 5.43 -15.41
CA LEU A 40 14.70 5.54 -16.85
C LEU A 40 14.33 6.97 -17.27
N PRO A 41 15.06 7.58 -18.21
CA PRO A 41 14.66 8.86 -18.78
C PRO A 41 13.33 8.70 -19.53
N SER A 42 12.49 9.73 -19.46
CA SER A 42 11.26 9.82 -20.25
C SER A 42 11.59 9.88 -21.74
N ARG A 43 10.68 9.35 -22.58
CA ARG A 43 10.85 9.41 -24.03
C ARG A 43 10.59 10.82 -24.57
N LEU A 44 9.74 11.59 -23.90
CA LEU A 44 9.41 12.95 -24.28
C LEU A 44 10.46 13.95 -23.78
N ASP A 45 10.98 13.74 -22.57
CA ASP A 45 11.99 14.62 -21.97
C ASP A 45 13.05 13.79 -21.21
N PRO A 46 14.26 13.63 -21.78
CA PRO A 46 15.32 12.85 -21.15
C PRO A 46 15.83 13.40 -19.80
N THR A 47 15.43 14.61 -19.40
CA THR A 47 15.76 15.19 -18.09
C THR A 47 14.79 14.74 -16.99
N ILE A 48 13.62 14.25 -17.37
CA ILE A 48 12.61 13.70 -16.45
C ILE A 48 12.84 12.20 -16.33
N PHE A 49 13.00 11.72 -15.09
CA PHE A 49 13.23 10.31 -14.82
C PHE A 49 12.02 9.68 -14.13
N ALA A 50 11.64 8.50 -14.59
CA ALA A 50 10.71 7.61 -13.90
C ALA A 50 11.48 6.47 -13.23
N GLU A 51 11.04 6.05 -12.04
CA GLU A 51 11.55 4.83 -11.41
C GLU A 51 10.73 3.64 -11.93
N SER A 52 11.42 2.59 -12.38
CA SER A 52 10.81 1.35 -12.87
C SER A 52 11.40 0.14 -12.13
N LEU A 53 10.54 -0.81 -11.79
CA LEU A 53 10.89 -2.07 -11.15
C LEU A 53 10.18 -3.21 -11.88
N ALA A 54 10.94 -4.15 -12.41
CA ALA A 54 10.40 -5.38 -12.99
C ALA A 54 10.30 -6.47 -11.91
N ILE A 55 9.16 -7.17 -11.86
CA ILE A 55 8.90 -8.26 -10.93
C ILE A 55 8.49 -9.50 -11.71
N SER A 56 9.10 -10.62 -11.38
CA SER A 56 8.79 -11.93 -11.96
C SER A 56 7.73 -12.63 -11.11
N LEU A 57 6.62 -13.04 -11.72
CA LEU A 57 5.52 -13.71 -11.01
C LEU A 57 5.46 -15.22 -11.27
N GLY A 58 6.52 -15.78 -11.84
CA GLY A 58 6.58 -17.18 -12.25
C GLY A 58 5.81 -17.45 -13.54
N ASP A 59 5.28 -18.68 -13.66
CA ASP A 59 4.63 -19.16 -14.88
C ASP A 59 3.10 -18.99 -14.83
N LEU A 60 2.55 -18.35 -15.85
CA LEU A 60 1.12 -18.19 -16.08
C LEU A 60 0.69 -18.90 -17.37
N GLY A 61 0.21 -20.14 -17.25
CA GLY A 61 -0.32 -20.89 -18.39
C GLY A 61 0.78 -21.39 -19.35
N GLY A 62 1.92 -21.81 -18.82
CA GLY A 62 3.09 -22.27 -19.56
C GLY A 62 3.97 -21.13 -20.10
N ARG A 63 3.78 -19.90 -19.61
CA ARG A 63 4.56 -18.73 -20.04
C ARG A 63 5.05 -17.93 -18.83
N PRO A 64 6.33 -17.52 -18.81
CA PRO A 64 6.82 -16.62 -17.78
C PRO A 64 6.06 -15.29 -17.86
N MET A 65 5.63 -14.78 -16.70
CA MET A 65 4.96 -13.50 -16.57
C MET A 65 5.81 -12.53 -15.75
N GLN A 66 5.94 -11.32 -16.29
CA GLN A 66 6.63 -10.21 -15.66
C GLN A 66 5.68 -9.02 -15.53
N ILE A 67 5.75 -8.33 -14.40
CA ILE A 67 5.08 -7.04 -14.20
C ILE A 67 6.14 -5.95 -14.13
N GLU A 68 6.03 -4.97 -15.00
CA GLU A 68 6.76 -3.71 -14.91
C GLU A 68 5.95 -2.73 -14.04
N ILE A 69 6.51 -2.28 -12.93
CA ILE A 69 5.92 -1.25 -12.08
C ILE A 69 6.66 0.05 -12.31
N VAL A 70 5.93 1.11 -12.67
CA VAL A 70 6.50 2.43 -12.93
C VAL A 70 5.90 3.47 -11.99
N ALA A 71 6.72 4.21 -11.26
CA ALA A 71 6.30 5.37 -10.49
C ALA A 71 6.31 6.62 -11.37
N VAL A 72 5.15 7.26 -11.54
CA VAL A 72 5.08 8.49 -12.34
C VAL A 72 5.81 9.65 -11.65
N PRO A 73 6.43 10.55 -12.41
CA PRO A 73 7.11 11.69 -11.83
C PRO A 73 6.07 12.75 -11.38
N GLY A 74 6.36 13.42 -10.26
CA GLY A 74 5.36 14.21 -9.51
C GLY A 74 5.28 15.70 -9.87
N GLY A 75 6.23 16.24 -10.63
CA GLY A 75 6.33 17.69 -10.86
C GLY A 75 5.22 18.25 -11.74
N GLU A 76 4.86 19.51 -11.54
CA GLU A 76 3.74 20.17 -12.23
C GLU A 76 3.90 20.17 -13.76
N ASP A 77 5.11 20.46 -14.26
CA ASP A 77 5.43 20.53 -15.70
C ASP A 77 5.60 19.16 -16.38
N GLN A 78 5.27 18.06 -15.69
CA GLN A 78 5.56 16.69 -16.12
C GLN A 78 4.31 15.93 -16.60
N ALA A 79 3.19 16.64 -16.79
CA ALA A 79 1.90 16.06 -17.19
C ALA A 79 1.98 15.23 -18.48
N MET A 80 2.70 15.71 -19.49
CA MET A 80 2.88 14.97 -20.75
C MET A 80 3.66 13.67 -20.55
N THR A 81 4.70 13.67 -19.72
CA THR A 81 5.45 12.46 -19.37
C THR A 81 4.56 11.50 -18.57
N ARG A 82 3.78 11.99 -17.60
CA ARG A 82 2.83 11.16 -16.85
C ARG A 82 1.82 10.49 -17.77
N LYS A 83 1.21 11.25 -18.68
CA LYS A 83 0.29 10.73 -19.70
C LYS A 83 0.97 9.66 -20.55
N GLN A 84 2.19 9.91 -21.02
CA GLN A 84 2.94 8.96 -21.84
C GLN A 84 3.18 7.61 -21.14
N LEU A 85 3.33 7.61 -19.80
CA LEU A 85 3.49 6.38 -19.01
C LEU A 85 2.20 5.56 -18.88
N LEU A 86 1.04 6.14 -19.19
CA LEU A 86 -0.24 5.41 -19.22
C LEU A 86 -0.46 4.65 -20.54
N ASP A 87 0.38 4.86 -21.55
CA ASP A 87 0.30 4.07 -22.78
C ASP A 87 0.49 2.58 -22.46
N GLN A 88 -0.50 1.77 -22.86
CA GLN A 88 -0.57 0.33 -22.60
C GLN A 88 -0.49 -0.04 -21.10
N VAL A 89 -1.07 0.79 -20.23
CA VAL A 89 -1.19 0.44 -18.81
C VAL A 89 -2.22 -0.67 -18.60
N ASP A 90 -1.87 -1.68 -17.78
CA ASP A 90 -2.77 -2.77 -17.40
C ASP A 90 -3.42 -2.56 -16.03
N GLY A 91 -2.83 -1.72 -15.16
CA GLY A 91 -3.36 -1.43 -13.83
C GLY A 91 -2.75 -0.16 -13.21
N VAL A 92 -3.48 0.45 -12.27
CA VAL A 92 -3.04 1.67 -11.59
C VAL A 92 -3.15 1.51 -10.07
N VAL A 93 -2.09 1.90 -9.35
CA VAL A 93 -2.14 2.14 -7.90
C VAL A 93 -2.18 3.64 -7.67
N LEU A 94 -3.26 4.14 -7.07
CA LEU A 94 -3.38 5.52 -6.64
C LEU A 94 -2.77 5.66 -5.24
N VAL A 95 -1.56 6.23 -5.18
CA VAL A 95 -0.87 6.53 -3.93
C VAL A 95 -1.28 7.90 -3.46
N LEU A 96 -2.03 7.93 -2.36
CA LEU A 96 -2.70 9.11 -1.84
C LEU A 96 -2.08 9.50 -0.51
N ASP A 97 -1.69 10.76 -0.39
CA ASP A 97 -1.21 11.32 0.87
C ASP A 97 -2.40 11.64 1.77
N CYS A 98 -2.51 10.99 2.93
CA CYS A 98 -3.65 11.15 3.83
C CYS A 98 -3.60 12.41 4.70
N SER A 99 -2.60 13.29 4.54
CA SER A 99 -2.59 14.60 5.23
C SER A 99 -3.77 15.48 4.77
N PRO A 100 -4.48 16.17 5.69
CA PRO A 100 -5.65 16.99 5.37
C PRO A 100 -5.41 18.02 4.26
N GLU A 101 -4.26 18.67 4.26
CA GLU A 101 -3.86 19.69 3.28
C GLU A 101 -3.58 19.13 1.88
N ARG A 102 -3.50 17.80 1.73
CA ARG A 102 -3.23 17.12 0.45
C ARG A 102 -4.49 16.58 -0.24
N ILE A 103 -5.65 16.68 0.40
CA ILE A 103 -6.91 16.11 -0.13
C ILE A 103 -7.27 16.67 -1.51
N ASP A 104 -7.23 17.99 -1.69
CA ASP A 104 -7.58 18.62 -2.96
C ASP A 104 -6.57 18.30 -4.07
N ALA A 105 -5.27 18.26 -3.72
CA ALA A 105 -4.22 17.87 -4.66
C ALA A 105 -4.37 16.40 -5.11
N ASN A 106 -4.71 15.50 -4.18
CA ASN A 106 -5.03 14.10 -4.50
C ASN A 106 -6.21 13.99 -5.46
N ALA A 107 -7.29 14.74 -5.22
CA ALA A 107 -8.45 14.75 -6.10
C ALA A 107 -8.09 15.25 -7.50
N ALA A 108 -7.34 16.35 -7.60
CA ALA A 108 -6.86 16.89 -8.87
C ALA A 108 -5.99 15.89 -9.65
N ALA A 109 -5.11 15.15 -8.96
CA ALA A 109 -4.29 14.11 -9.60
C ALA A 109 -5.14 12.96 -10.16
N ILE A 110 -6.25 12.60 -9.52
CA ILE A 110 -7.18 11.57 -10.04
C ILE A 110 -7.96 12.10 -11.24
N ASP A 111 -8.36 13.37 -11.23
CA ASP A 111 -9.01 13.99 -12.38
C ASP A 111 -8.07 14.09 -13.59
N GLU A 112 -6.79 14.42 -13.35
CA GLU A 112 -5.74 14.37 -14.37
C GLU A 112 -5.55 12.95 -14.94
N LEU A 113 -5.53 11.92 -14.08
CA LEU A 113 -5.47 10.53 -14.52
C LEU A 113 -6.65 10.19 -15.42
N ARG A 114 -7.87 10.56 -15.01
CA ARG A 114 -9.10 10.28 -15.78
C ARG A 114 -9.03 10.93 -17.15
N GLN A 115 -8.60 12.20 -17.24
CA GLN A 115 -8.44 12.89 -18.51
C GLN A 115 -7.35 12.24 -19.38
N SER A 116 -6.21 11.90 -18.77
CA SER A 116 -5.08 11.30 -19.48
C SER A 116 -5.44 9.94 -20.09
N LEU A 117 -6.22 9.13 -19.38
CA LEU A 117 -6.75 7.86 -19.88
C LEU A 117 -7.79 8.07 -20.99
N ALA A 118 -8.67 9.06 -20.84
CA ALA A 118 -9.69 9.39 -21.84
C ALA A 118 -9.07 9.79 -23.19
N ASP A 119 -7.93 10.46 -23.16
CA ASP A 119 -7.17 10.81 -24.37
C ASP A 119 -6.62 9.58 -25.11
N TYR A 120 -6.47 8.44 -24.44
CA TYR A 120 -6.17 7.13 -25.04
C TYR A 120 -7.43 6.29 -25.36
N GLY A 121 -8.62 6.88 -25.22
CA GLY A 121 -9.89 6.19 -25.41
C GLY A 121 -10.22 5.19 -24.29
N GLN A 122 -9.53 5.25 -23.15
CA GLN A 122 -9.78 4.39 -22.00
C GLN A 122 -10.58 5.11 -20.93
N ARG A 123 -11.41 4.36 -20.21
CA ARG A 123 -12.14 4.87 -19.04
C ARG A 123 -11.43 4.43 -17.77
N LEU A 124 -11.45 5.27 -16.74
CA LEU A 124 -10.85 4.95 -15.45
C LEU A 124 -11.42 3.63 -14.89
N GLU A 125 -12.72 3.41 -15.08
CA GLU A 125 -13.45 2.23 -14.60
C GLU A 125 -13.14 0.96 -15.41
N SER A 126 -12.48 1.08 -16.57
CA SER A 126 -12.08 -0.07 -17.40
C SER A 126 -10.74 -0.68 -17.02
N ILE A 127 -10.01 -0.04 -16.09
CA ILE A 127 -8.67 -0.45 -15.69
C ILE A 127 -8.71 -0.84 -14.20
N PRO A 128 -8.03 -1.92 -13.80
CA PRO A 128 -7.80 -2.26 -12.41
C PRO A 128 -7.20 -1.10 -11.62
N ILE A 129 -7.88 -0.69 -10.55
CA ILE A 129 -7.43 0.37 -9.65
C ILE A 129 -7.39 -0.14 -8.22
N VAL A 130 -6.30 0.19 -7.52
CA VAL A 130 -6.17 0.02 -6.07
C VAL A 130 -5.82 1.37 -5.44
N LEU A 131 -6.47 1.69 -4.33
CA LEU A 131 -6.22 2.89 -3.54
C LEU A 131 -5.24 2.57 -2.43
N GLN A 132 -4.14 3.29 -2.38
CA GLN A 132 -3.14 3.23 -1.34
C GLN A 132 -3.21 4.51 -0.51
N TYR A 133 -3.82 4.43 0.67
CA TYR A 133 -3.89 5.50 1.65
C TYR A 133 -2.61 5.53 2.46
N ASN A 134 -1.66 6.36 2.02
CA ASN A 134 -0.31 6.40 2.54
C ASN A 134 -0.13 7.47 3.63
N LYS A 135 0.94 7.32 4.41
CA LYS A 135 1.31 8.19 5.54
C LYS A 135 0.32 8.12 6.70
N ARG A 136 -0.17 6.91 6.98
CA ARG A 136 -1.14 6.66 8.05
C ARG A 136 -0.61 6.93 9.45
N ASP A 137 0.70 6.98 9.60
CA ASP A 137 1.42 7.40 10.80
C ASP A 137 1.22 8.88 11.16
N VAL A 138 0.88 9.74 10.20
CA VAL A 138 0.71 11.19 10.41
C VAL A 138 -0.68 11.72 10.03
N ALA A 139 -1.59 10.82 9.64
CA ALA A 139 -2.91 11.20 9.12
C ALA A 139 -4.01 11.17 10.18
N ASP A 140 -4.86 12.20 10.18
CA ASP A 140 -6.10 12.28 10.98
C ASP A 140 -7.16 11.31 10.43
N PRO A 141 -7.77 10.44 11.27
CA PRO A 141 -8.90 9.58 10.86
C PRO A 141 -10.04 10.30 10.11
N PHE A 142 -10.36 11.56 10.45
CA PHE A 142 -11.44 12.32 9.79
C PHE A 142 -11.07 12.79 8.37
N ALA A 143 -9.77 12.95 8.07
CA ALA A 143 -9.29 13.34 6.75
C ALA A 143 -9.52 12.24 5.71
N ILE A 144 -9.46 10.98 6.12
CA ILE A 144 -9.60 9.81 5.22
C ILE A 144 -11.03 9.65 4.73
N GLU A 145 -12.02 9.79 5.60
CA GLU A 145 -13.41 9.68 5.19
C GLU A 145 -13.77 10.79 4.18
N SER A 146 -13.25 12.00 4.42
CA SER A 146 -13.40 13.15 3.52
C SER A 146 -12.72 12.91 2.18
N LEU A 147 -11.50 12.38 2.18
CA LEU A 147 -10.78 11.97 0.98
C LEU A 147 -11.54 10.89 0.22
N HIS A 148 -11.99 9.82 0.87
CA HIS A 148 -12.70 8.71 0.25
C HIS A 148 -14.02 9.15 -0.41
N ARG A 149 -14.76 10.05 0.26
CA ARG A 149 -15.95 10.68 -0.35
C ARG A 149 -15.61 11.52 -1.56
N ARG A 150 -14.50 12.27 -1.51
CA ARG A 150 -14.07 13.18 -2.58
C ARG A 150 -13.61 12.45 -3.84
N ILE A 151 -12.89 11.33 -3.70
CA ILE A 151 -12.31 10.60 -4.85
C ILE A 151 -13.35 9.82 -5.68
N GLY A 152 -14.48 9.42 -5.07
CA GLY A 152 -15.58 8.76 -5.79
C GLY A 152 -15.31 7.33 -6.31
N LEU A 153 -14.19 6.71 -5.96
CA LEU A 153 -13.78 5.36 -6.40
C LEU A 153 -14.21 4.26 -5.42
N ARG A 154 -15.53 4.10 -5.24
CA ARG A 154 -16.11 3.25 -4.18
C ARG A 154 -15.84 1.75 -4.34
N GLU A 155 -15.61 1.28 -5.56
CA GLU A 155 -15.39 -0.14 -5.85
C GLU A 155 -13.90 -0.54 -5.83
N ALA A 156 -12.99 0.43 -5.74
CA ALA A 156 -11.56 0.16 -5.69
C ALA A 156 -11.17 -0.44 -4.34
N ALA A 157 -10.30 -1.45 -4.35
CA ALA A 157 -9.73 -1.99 -3.12
C ALA A 157 -8.88 -0.92 -2.42
N VAL A 158 -8.98 -0.82 -1.10
CA VAL A 158 -8.30 0.20 -0.29
C VAL A 158 -7.32 -0.46 0.67
N PHE A 159 -6.10 0.09 0.73
CA PHE A 159 -5.09 -0.32 1.70
C PHE A 159 -4.52 0.89 2.41
N GLU A 160 -4.50 0.81 3.75
CA GLU A 160 -3.77 1.73 4.60
C GLU A 160 -2.29 1.37 4.60
N THR A 161 -1.41 2.33 4.32
CA THR A 161 0.03 2.09 4.22
C THR A 161 0.87 3.12 4.94
N ILE A 162 2.05 2.66 5.35
CA ILE A 162 3.17 3.50 5.75
C ILE A 162 4.36 3.05 4.90
N ALA A 163 4.56 3.73 3.76
CA ALA A 163 5.55 3.31 2.76
C ALA A 163 6.98 3.18 3.32
N THR A 164 7.34 4.00 4.31
CA THR A 164 8.66 4.00 4.97
C THR A 164 8.92 2.74 5.79
N THR A 165 7.89 2.19 6.45
CA THR A 165 8.02 0.93 7.21
C THR A 165 7.68 -0.28 6.36
N GLY A 166 6.91 -0.10 5.29
CA GLY A 166 6.36 -1.14 4.43
C GLY A 166 5.06 -1.76 4.91
N HIS A 167 4.43 -1.18 5.93
CA HIS A 167 3.07 -1.56 6.34
C HIS A 167 2.11 -1.42 5.15
N GLY A 168 1.32 -2.46 4.88
CA GLY A 168 0.30 -2.50 3.82
C GLY A 168 0.81 -2.50 2.37
N VAL A 169 2.11 -2.29 2.13
CA VAL A 169 2.68 -2.17 0.76
C VAL A 169 2.56 -3.46 -0.06
N LEU A 170 2.96 -4.61 0.50
CA LEU A 170 2.87 -5.90 -0.22
C LEU A 170 1.42 -6.35 -0.47
N PRO A 171 0.47 -6.19 0.48
CA PRO A 171 -0.95 -6.41 0.21
C PRO A 171 -1.49 -5.56 -0.95
N THR A 172 -1.13 -4.28 -1.03
CA THR A 172 -1.48 -3.39 -2.15
C THR A 172 -0.98 -3.96 -3.47
N LEU A 173 0.32 -4.28 -3.55
CA LEU A 173 0.96 -4.85 -4.74
C LEU A 173 0.32 -6.17 -5.17
N THR A 174 0.09 -7.07 -4.20
CA THR A 174 -0.52 -8.38 -4.45
C THR A 174 -1.90 -8.21 -5.06
N THR A 175 -2.70 -7.30 -4.52
CA THR A 175 -4.08 -7.08 -4.98
C THR A 175 -4.14 -6.50 -6.38
N ILE A 176 -3.34 -5.48 -6.69
CA ILE A 176 -3.33 -4.92 -8.05
C ILE A 176 -2.81 -5.95 -9.06
N SER A 177 -1.80 -6.74 -8.69
CA SER A 177 -1.26 -7.82 -9.54
C SER A 177 -2.34 -8.88 -9.81
N LYS A 178 -3.10 -9.31 -8.79
CA LYS A 178 -4.24 -10.22 -8.93
C LYS A 178 -5.27 -9.68 -9.94
N HIS A 179 -5.64 -8.40 -9.83
CA HIS A 179 -6.63 -7.79 -10.74
C HIS A 179 -6.12 -7.72 -12.19
N VAL A 180 -4.87 -7.32 -12.40
CA VAL A 180 -4.24 -7.25 -13.72
C VAL A 180 -4.20 -8.63 -14.39
N ILE A 181 -3.74 -9.65 -13.65
CA ILE A 181 -3.67 -11.03 -14.16
C ILE A 181 -5.05 -11.54 -14.55
N ARG A 182 -6.05 -11.31 -13.70
CA ARG A 182 -7.44 -11.72 -13.97
C ARG A 182 -7.96 -11.08 -15.25
N LEU A 183 -7.79 -9.77 -15.41
CA LEU A 183 -8.22 -9.06 -16.61
C LEU A 183 -7.59 -9.62 -17.89
N ARG A 184 -6.29 -9.95 -17.86
CA ARG A 184 -5.59 -10.53 -19.02
C ARG A 184 -6.02 -11.96 -19.33
N ARG A 185 -6.38 -12.76 -18.32
CA ARG A 185 -6.96 -14.10 -18.52
C ARG A 185 -8.35 -14.02 -19.15
N ASP A 186 -9.19 -13.11 -18.69
CA ASP A 186 -10.56 -12.95 -19.19
C ASP A 186 -10.55 -12.41 -20.63
N GLY A 187 -9.68 -11.44 -20.93
CA GLY A 187 -9.51 -10.88 -22.27
C GLY A 187 -8.92 -11.86 -23.31
N SER A 188 -8.08 -12.81 -22.89
CA SER A 188 -7.58 -13.86 -23.79
C SER A 188 -8.63 -14.94 -24.07
N SER A 189 -9.51 -15.24 -23.11
CA SER A 189 -10.62 -16.19 -23.26
C SER A 189 -11.71 -15.70 -24.21
N GLN A 190 -11.99 -14.39 -24.26
CA GLN A 190 -12.97 -13.82 -25.18
C GLN A 190 -12.52 -13.80 -26.66
N ARG A 191 -11.21 -13.74 -26.93
CA ARG A 191 -10.68 -13.84 -28.31
C ARG A 191 -10.72 -15.27 -28.87
N GLY A 192 -10.88 -16.28 -28.02
CA GLY A 192 -10.98 -17.69 -28.42
C GLY A 192 -12.41 -18.22 -28.59
N ALA A 193 -13.44 -17.44 -28.24
CA ALA A 193 -14.82 -17.92 -28.12
C ALA A 193 -15.72 -17.66 -29.36
N SER A 194 -15.17 -17.34 -30.53
CA SER A 194 -15.95 -17.30 -31.79
C SER A 194 -15.90 -18.62 -32.59
N ALA A 195 -16.04 -19.76 -31.91
CA ALA A 195 -16.34 -21.04 -32.54
C ALA A 195 -17.39 -21.80 -31.72
N SER A 196 -18.45 -22.22 -32.42
CA SER A 196 -19.72 -22.80 -31.93
C SER A 196 -19.60 -24.02 -30.99
N PRO A 197 -20.67 -24.33 -30.21
CA PRO A 197 -20.60 -25.24 -29.07
C PRO A 197 -20.78 -26.72 -29.47
N ALA A 198 -20.03 -27.61 -28.83
CA ALA A 198 -20.36 -29.03 -28.74
C ALA A 198 -20.05 -29.56 -27.34
N VAL A 199 -21.01 -30.35 -26.84
CA VAL A 199 -21.18 -30.86 -25.48
C VAL A 199 -20.14 -31.93 -25.12
N ALA A 200 -19.66 -31.95 -23.87
CA ALA A 200 -19.15 -33.16 -23.21
C ALA A 200 -19.36 -33.09 -21.67
N VAL A 201 -19.79 -34.22 -21.10
CA VAL A 201 -20.14 -34.47 -19.68
C VAL A 201 -19.07 -35.36 -19.02
N ALA A 202 -19.00 -35.29 -17.66
CA ALA A 202 -18.30 -36.15 -16.68
C ALA A 202 -16.86 -35.75 -16.28
N ALA A 203 -16.36 -35.89 -15.05
CA ALA A 203 -16.80 -36.18 -13.67
C ALA A 203 -15.54 -35.94 -12.76
N PRO A 204 -15.59 -36.00 -11.42
CA PRO A 204 -14.76 -35.17 -10.53
C PRO A 204 -13.38 -35.75 -10.22
N SER A 205 -12.36 -34.88 -10.14
CA SER A 205 -11.06 -35.27 -9.58
C SER A 205 -10.31 -34.07 -9.00
N GLY A 206 -10.03 -34.13 -7.70
CA GLY A 206 -8.93 -33.47 -6.99
C GLY A 206 -8.78 -31.97 -7.20
N GLY A 207 -9.29 -31.17 -6.26
CA GLY A 207 -9.22 -29.70 -6.31
C GLY A 207 -7.80 -29.18 -6.54
N PRO A 208 -7.54 -28.41 -7.60
CA PRO A 208 -6.28 -27.70 -7.75
C PRO A 208 -6.27 -26.52 -6.76
N GLN A 209 -5.17 -26.40 -6.01
CA GLN A 209 -4.85 -25.19 -5.26
C GLN A 209 -5.06 -23.98 -6.18
N SER A 210 -5.92 -23.07 -5.74
CA SER A 210 -6.32 -21.92 -6.55
C SER A 210 -5.08 -21.08 -6.89
N THR A 211 -4.96 -20.57 -8.12
CA THR A 211 -3.87 -19.62 -8.52
C THR A 211 -3.67 -18.51 -7.48
N HIS A 212 -4.75 -18.18 -6.77
CA HIS A 212 -4.83 -17.32 -5.61
C HIS A 212 -3.81 -17.64 -4.50
N GLU A 213 -3.67 -18.91 -4.08
CA GLU A 213 -2.71 -19.34 -3.06
C GLU A 213 -1.28 -19.33 -3.60
N ILE A 214 -1.07 -19.63 -4.87
CA ILE A 214 0.27 -19.67 -5.49
C ILE A 214 0.84 -18.26 -5.68
N LEU A 215 0.01 -17.26 -6.00
CA LEU A 215 0.46 -15.88 -6.15
C LEU A 215 0.64 -15.19 -4.79
N GLU A 216 -0.24 -15.49 -3.83
CA GLU A 216 -0.12 -15.00 -2.46
C GLU A 216 1.04 -15.66 -1.73
N ALA A 217 1.19 -16.99 -1.81
CA ALA A 217 2.40 -17.68 -1.38
C ALA A 217 3.61 -17.32 -2.22
N GLY A 218 3.46 -16.95 -3.49
CA GLY A 218 4.54 -16.41 -4.31
C GLY A 218 5.02 -15.08 -3.71
N ILE A 219 4.20 -14.06 -3.66
CA ILE A 219 4.62 -12.73 -3.16
C ILE A 219 4.96 -12.75 -1.65
N LEU A 220 4.29 -13.58 -0.84
CA LEU A 220 4.55 -13.71 0.60
C LEU A 220 5.69 -14.68 0.94
N ALA A 221 5.89 -15.78 0.20
CA ALA A 221 7.10 -16.59 0.39
C ALA A 221 8.30 -15.83 -0.17
N GLU A 222 8.17 -15.18 -1.32
CA GLU A 222 9.17 -14.29 -1.91
C GLU A 222 9.36 -13.00 -1.10
N ALA A 223 8.62 -12.79 -0.01
CA ALA A 223 9.02 -11.84 1.03
C ALA A 223 9.91 -12.58 2.03
N GLY A 224 11.18 -12.20 2.13
CA GLY A 224 12.07 -12.77 3.14
C GLY A 224 11.56 -12.43 4.56
N GLU A 225 11.67 -13.38 5.49
CA GLU A 225 11.71 -13.05 6.93
C GLU A 225 13.07 -12.39 7.20
N THR A 226 13.21 -11.11 6.88
CA THR A 226 14.44 -10.37 7.15
C THR A 226 14.21 -9.35 8.24
N GLN A 227 14.81 -9.66 9.40
CA GLN A 227 15.24 -8.69 10.39
C GLN A 227 15.96 -7.53 9.67
N PRO A 228 15.73 -6.26 10.06
CA PRO A 228 16.27 -5.12 9.32
C PRO A 228 17.79 -5.25 9.17
N PRO A 229 18.33 -5.28 7.94
CA PRO A 229 19.78 -5.36 7.76
C PRO A 229 20.41 -4.07 8.29
N GLY A 230 21.45 -4.26 9.11
CA GLY A 230 22.34 -3.20 9.55
C GLY A 230 22.93 -2.47 8.34
N ASP A 231 22.87 -1.15 8.45
CA ASP A 231 23.23 -0.13 7.46
C ASP A 231 24.64 -0.31 6.86
N PRO A 232 24.82 0.09 5.59
CA PRO A 232 25.87 1.07 5.35
C PRO A 232 25.34 2.28 4.57
N ALA A 233 25.19 3.38 5.29
CA ALA A 233 25.08 4.76 4.84
C ALA A 233 23.84 5.13 3.99
N LEU A 234 22.69 5.16 4.65
CA LEU A 234 21.67 6.18 4.35
C LEU A 234 21.42 7.02 5.61
N ASP A 235 21.97 8.24 5.61
CA ASP A 235 21.74 9.23 6.67
C ASP A 235 20.30 9.76 6.61
N PHE A 236 19.41 9.12 7.38
CA PHE A 236 18.03 9.55 7.63
C PHE A 236 17.93 10.70 8.67
N GLY A 237 19.05 11.28 9.10
CA GLY A 237 19.15 12.25 10.19
C GLY A 237 18.79 13.70 9.85
N ARG A 238 18.32 14.02 8.65
CA ARG A 238 17.84 15.38 8.31
C ARG A 238 16.45 15.39 7.69
N THR A 239 15.49 14.86 8.44
CA THR A 239 14.14 15.43 8.43
C THR A 239 13.64 15.41 9.87
N THR A 240 13.19 16.57 10.33
CA THR A 240 12.80 16.89 11.71
C THR A 240 12.08 15.75 12.45
N GLN A 241 12.77 15.12 13.40
CA GLN A 241 12.10 14.45 14.51
C GLN A 241 11.32 15.51 15.30
N PRO A 242 10.02 15.31 15.60
CA PRO A 242 9.34 16.13 16.59
C PRO A 242 10.07 15.99 17.92
N ASP A 243 10.42 17.11 18.54
CA ASP A 243 11.01 17.15 19.88
C ASP A 243 9.94 16.78 20.91
N TRP A 244 9.80 15.49 21.20
CA TRP A 244 8.88 14.98 22.22
C TRP A 244 9.26 15.41 23.65
N GLY A 245 10.47 15.97 23.86
CA GLY A 245 10.86 16.59 25.13
C GLY A 245 10.23 17.96 25.35
N SER A 246 9.72 18.61 24.29
CA SER A 246 9.08 19.93 24.38
C SER A 246 7.59 19.89 24.76
N VAL A 247 6.97 18.70 24.83
CA VAL A 247 5.60 18.54 25.35
C VAL A 247 5.66 18.33 26.86
N GLN A 248 6.13 19.36 27.56
CA GLN A 248 5.98 19.54 29.00
C GLN A 248 5.12 20.78 29.25
N GLN A 249 3.88 20.70 28.81
CA GLN A 249 2.83 21.55 29.35
C GLN A 249 1.72 20.62 29.84
N GLU A 250 1.72 20.36 31.14
CA GLU A 250 0.54 19.88 31.85
C GLU A 250 -0.61 20.84 31.51
N LEU A 251 -1.48 20.42 30.60
CA LEU A 251 -2.78 21.06 30.42
C LEU A 251 -3.56 20.80 31.71
N ASP A 252 -3.94 21.88 32.38
CA ASP A 252 -4.64 21.90 33.66
C ASP A 252 -5.67 20.80 33.77
N LYS A 253 -5.45 19.89 34.74
CA LYS A 253 -6.43 18.90 35.17
C LYS A 253 -7.68 19.63 35.66
N SER A 254 -8.70 19.65 34.83
CA SER A 254 -10.07 19.75 35.32
C SER A 254 -10.37 18.42 36.02
N GLU A 255 -10.53 18.43 37.35
CA GLU A 255 -11.04 17.30 38.12
C GLU A 255 -12.49 17.00 37.70
N GLY A 256 -12.65 16.30 36.57
CA GLY A 256 -13.91 15.80 36.08
C GLY A 256 -14.18 14.43 36.68
N GLN A 257 -15.21 14.36 37.53
CA GLN A 257 -15.77 13.18 38.16
C GLN A 257 -15.74 11.94 37.26
N LEU A 258 -15.27 10.80 37.79
CA LEU A 258 -15.43 9.47 37.21
C LEU A 258 -16.91 9.07 37.22
N GLY A 259 -17.68 9.67 36.31
CA GLY A 259 -19.05 9.30 36.00
C GLY A 259 -19.07 8.58 34.65
N GLU A 260 -19.59 7.36 34.67
CA GLU A 260 -19.83 6.46 33.52
C GLU A 260 -18.73 5.45 33.18
N ALA A 261 -19.17 4.21 32.93
CA ALA A 261 -18.33 3.04 32.74
C ALA A 261 -17.56 3.13 31.41
N LEU A 262 -16.26 3.46 31.51
CA LEU A 262 -15.30 3.45 30.41
C LEU A 262 -15.05 2.02 29.92
N ARG A 263 -14.98 1.82 28.60
CA ARG A 263 -14.57 0.56 27.96
C ARG A 263 -13.33 0.77 27.09
N ILE A 264 -12.50 -0.27 26.98
CA ILE A 264 -11.41 -0.27 26.00
C ILE A 264 -12.03 -0.44 24.60
N VAL A 265 -11.85 0.57 23.76
CA VAL A 265 -12.31 0.58 22.36
C VAL A 265 -11.25 -0.05 21.45
N SER A 266 -9.98 0.25 21.70
CA SER A 266 -8.85 -0.39 21.02
C SER A 266 -7.61 -0.42 21.91
N ALA A 267 -6.74 -1.40 21.63
CA ALA A 267 -5.43 -1.54 22.26
C ALA A 267 -4.36 -1.59 21.18
N GLY A 268 -3.31 -0.79 21.33
CA GLY A 268 -2.11 -0.85 20.50
C GLY A 268 -1.25 -2.06 20.84
N GLN A 269 -0.11 -2.20 20.17
CA GLN A 269 0.87 -3.24 20.54
C GLN A 269 1.56 -2.89 21.86
N ALA A 270 1.66 -3.87 22.76
CA ALA A 270 2.42 -3.74 23.99
C ALA A 270 3.91 -3.61 23.67
N GLN A 271 4.57 -2.64 24.30
CA GLN A 271 6.00 -2.43 24.20
C GLN A 271 6.64 -2.61 25.56
N VAL A 272 7.67 -3.45 25.65
CA VAL A 272 8.42 -3.64 26.90
C VAL A 272 9.65 -2.76 26.84
N ALA A 273 9.73 -1.79 27.75
CA ALA A 273 10.90 -0.95 27.91
C ALA A 273 12.05 -1.74 28.55
N VAL A 274 13.28 -1.25 28.35
CA VAL A 274 14.52 -1.90 28.83
C VAL A 274 14.53 -2.00 30.37
N ASP A 275 13.78 -1.16 31.07
CA ASP A 275 13.60 -1.18 32.53
C ASP A 275 12.51 -2.16 33.02
N GLY A 276 11.96 -3.01 32.14
CA GLY A 276 10.91 -3.97 32.48
C GLY A 276 9.49 -3.40 32.51
N THR A 277 9.31 -2.12 32.19
CA THR A 277 7.99 -1.49 32.14
C THR A 277 7.27 -1.85 30.83
N LEU A 278 6.13 -2.55 30.92
CA LEU A 278 5.24 -2.81 29.80
C LEU A 278 4.33 -1.61 29.57
N SER A 279 4.44 -1.01 28.39
CA SER A 279 3.64 0.13 27.95
C SER A 279 2.62 -0.34 26.93
N LEU A 280 1.34 -0.10 27.19
CA LEU A 280 0.23 -0.49 26.33
C LEU A 280 -0.63 0.75 26.03
N PRO A 281 -0.58 1.28 24.80
CA PRO A 281 -1.49 2.34 24.37
C PRO A 281 -2.92 1.81 24.32
N LEU A 282 -3.85 2.49 24.99
CA LEU A 282 -5.27 2.14 25.03
C LEU A 282 -6.10 3.35 24.60
N VAL A 283 -7.16 3.08 23.85
CA VAL A 283 -8.23 4.05 23.62
C VAL A 283 -9.40 3.64 24.49
N LEU A 284 -9.73 4.48 25.48
CA LEU A 284 -10.91 4.30 26.30
C LEU A 284 -12.06 5.09 25.69
N GLY A 285 -13.26 4.53 25.68
CA GLY A 285 -14.47 5.20 25.24
C GLY A 285 -15.59 5.07 26.27
N ASP A 286 -16.41 6.10 26.37
CA ASP A 286 -17.65 6.05 27.14
C ASP A 286 -18.85 5.61 26.28
N ARG A 287 -20.05 5.60 26.86
CA ARG A 287 -21.29 5.24 26.16
C ARG A 287 -21.82 6.33 25.24
N SER A 288 -21.38 7.57 25.42
CA SER A 288 -21.70 8.70 24.54
C SER A 288 -20.86 8.71 23.26
N GLY A 289 -19.84 7.85 23.19
CA GLY A 289 -18.93 7.71 22.05
C GLY A 289 -17.73 8.64 22.11
N GLN A 290 -17.53 9.38 23.20
CA GLN A 290 -16.29 10.13 23.41
C GLN A 290 -15.16 9.16 23.75
N THR A 291 -13.99 9.41 23.17
CA THR A 291 -12.79 8.59 23.41
C THR A 291 -11.64 9.42 23.96
N ARG A 292 -10.82 8.77 24.78
CA ARG A 292 -9.59 9.32 25.34
C ARG A 292 -8.47 8.29 25.18
N SER A 293 -7.34 8.75 24.66
CA SER A 293 -6.13 7.95 24.54
C SER A 293 -5.36 8.01 25.85
N VAL A 294 -4.98 6.85 26.38
CA VAL A 294 -4.16 6.70 27.57
C VAL A 294 -3.07 5.67 27.31
N VAL A 295 -1.90 5.84 27.93
CA VAL A 295 -0.85 4.82 27.90
C VAL A 295 -0.81 4.15 29.26
N LEU A 296 -1.08 2.85 29.29
CA LEU A 296 -0.98 2.05 30.51
C LEU A 296 0.47 1.57 30.66
N HIS A 297 1.14 2.04 31.72
CA HIS A 297 2.45 1.55 32.11
C HIS A 297 2.29 0.54 33.26
N LEU A 298 2.70 -0.70 33.02
CA LEU A 298 2.70 -1.80 33.98
C LEU A 298 4.15 -2.16 34.28
N ARG A 299 4.58 -1.95 35.52
CA ARG A 299 5.86 -2.49 36.00
C ARG A 299 5.68 -3.91 36.47
N LEU A 300 6.40 -4.84 35.84
CA LEU A 300 6.27 -6.28 36.09
C LEU A 300 7.12 -6.78 37.26
N ASP A 301 7.85 -5.89 37.95
CA ASP A 301 8.78 -6.23 39.04
C ASP A 301 8.11 -6.96 40.22
N ASP A 302 6.80 -6.79 40.41
CA ASP A 302 6.01 -7.44 41.47
C ASP A 302 5.34 -8.76 41.06
N LEU A 303 5.29 -9.09 39.76
CA LEU A 303 4.65 -10.33 39.27
C LEU A 303 5.57 -11.56 39.30
N ALA A 304 6.89 -11.36 39.47
CA ALA A 304 7.88 -12.42 39.47
C ALA A 304 8.11 -13.13 40.83
N ARG A 305 7.45 -12.70 41.92
CA ARG A 305 7.71 -13.25 43.27
C ARG A 305 6.84 -14.45 43.70
N HIS A 306 5.97 -15.00 42.86
CA HIS A 306 5.09 -16.12 43.24
C HIS A 306 5.21 -17.32 42.28
N GLY A 307 6.44 -17.79 42.07
CA GLY A 307 6.71 -18.97 41.24
C GLY A 307 7.94 -19.74 41.69
N GLY A 308 7.95 -20.26 42.92
CA GLY A 308 8.89 -21.30 43.33
C GLY A 308 9.26 -21.29 44.82
N GLY A 309 8.78 -22.29 45.55
CA GLY A 309 9.46 -22.96 46.69
C GLY A 309 9.70 -22.16 47.95
#